data_AF-A0A815VKU4-F1
#
_entry.id   AF-A0A815VKU4-F1
#
_cell.length_a   1.000
_cell.length_b   1.000
_cell.length_c   1.000
_cell.angle_alpha   90.00
_cell.angle_beta   90.00
_cell.angle_gamma   90.00
#
_symmetry.space_group_name_H-M   'P 1'
#
loop_
_entity.id
_entity.type
_entity.pdbx_description
1 polymer ?
#
loop_
_entity_poly.entity_id
_entity_poly.type
_entity_poly.pdbx_seq_one_letter_code
_entity_poly.pdbx_strand_id
1 'polypeptide(L)'
;MERFLSEVYRVLKPGGYFLWADFRDSERENVLLEQFKKSGLEMIEQVDITENVTLALSQTRASKLIFLKQFPEDLQTKFEAWFDNPSLKTGHAFYWRCKCRKPLKPSL
;
A
#
# COMPACT_ATOMS: atom_id res chain seq x y z
N MET A 1 3.40 -8.12 9.17
CA MET A 1 4.05 -6.81 8.98
C MET A 1 5.24 -6.62 9.92
N GLU A 2 5.11 -6.84 11.23
CA GLU A 2 6.20 -6.60 12.20
C GLU A 2 7.56 -7.21 11.83
N ARG A 3 7.61 -8.51 11.47
CA ARG A 3 8.84 -9.17 11.01
C ARG A 3 9.46 -8.49 9.79
N PHE A 4 8.63 -8.10 8.82
CA PHE A 4 9.09 -7.39 7.63
C PHE A 4 9.72 -6.04 7.99
N LEU A 5 9.05 -5.25 8.84
CA LEU A 5 9.57 -3.95 9.27
C LEU A 5 10.86 -4.08 10.10
N SER A 6 10.98 -5.13 10.92
CA SER A 6 12.21 -5.45 11.64
C SER A 6 13.37 -5.71 10.68
N GLU A 7 13.14 -6.48 9.61
CA GLU A 7 14.15 -6.72 8.59
C GLU A 7 14.50 -5.46 7.79
N VAL A 8 13.50 -4.64 7.45
CA VAL A 8 13.74 -3.34 6.80
C VAL A 8 14.63 -2.45 7.69
N TYR A 9 14.31 -2.35 8.98
CA TYR A 9 15.15 -1.61 9.93
C TYR A 9 16.56 -2.18 10.01
N ARG A 10 16.71 -3.51 10.04
CA ARG A 10 18.02 -4.18 10.12
C ARG A 10 18.90 -3.86 8.91
N VAL A 11 18.35 -3.92 7.69
CA VAL A 11 19.13 -3.74 6.45
C VAL A 11 19.37 -2.28 6.09
N LEU A 12 18.52 -1.36 6.54
CA LEU A 12 18.73 0.07 6.31
C LEU A 12 19.95 0.58 7.08
N LYS A 13 20.78 1.36 6.38
CA LYS A 13 21.81 2.20 7.01
C LYS A 13 21.14 3.30 7.85
N PRO A 14 21.76 3.79 8.94
CA PRO A 14 21.29 4.98 9.64
C PRO A 14 21.07 6.15 8.67
N GLY A 15 19.94 6.85 8.79
CA GLY A 15 19.52 7.91 7.87
C GLY A 15 18.93 7.42 6.53
N GLY A 16 18.95 6.10 6.26
CA GLY A 16 18.37 5.50 5.06
C GLY A 16 16.85 5.58 5.02
N TYR A 17 16.28 5.60 3.82
CA TYR A 17 14.84 5.71 3.59
C TYR A 17 14.22 4.39 3.17
N PHE A 18 13.02 4.13 3.69
CA PHE A 18 12.12 3.10 3.21
C PHE A 18 10.89 3.78 2.62
N LEU A 19 10.61 3.51 1.35
CA LEU A 19 9.43 4.01 0.65
C LEU A 19 8.51 2.83 0.38
N TRP A 20 7.22 3.01 0.65
CA TRP A 20 6.23 1.98 0.36
C TRP A 20 4.92 2.60 -0.10
N ALA A 21 4.19 1.84 -0.91
CA ALA A 21 2.81 2.12 -1.24
C ALA A 21 2.01 0.83 -1.17
N ASP A 22 0.87 0.84 -0.48
CA ASP A 22 0.13 -0.39 -0.19
C ASP A 22 -1.38 -0.14 -0.08
N PHE A 23 -2.16 -1.17 -0.40
CA PHE A 23 -3.60 -1.21 -0.22
C PHE A 23 -3.93 -1.56 1.22
N ARG A 24 -4.70 -0.72 1.89
CA ARG A 24 -4.98 -0.81 3.32
C ARG A 24 -6.48 -0.88 3.56
N ASP A 25 -6.83 -1.67 4.56
CA ASP A 25 -8.16 -1.72 5.14
C ASP A 25 -8.22 -0.74 6.33
N SER A 26 -9.25 0.09 6.36
CA SER A 26 -9.55 1.04 7.43
C SER A 26 -9.60 0.40 8.82
N GLU A 27 -10.10 -0.83 8.94
CA GLU A 27 -10.22 -1.51 10.24
C GLU A 27 -8.85 -1.84 10.85
N ARG A 28 -7.82 -1.96 10.02
CA ARG A 28 -6.46 -2.37 10.41
C ARG A 28 -5.45 -1.24 10.33
N GLU A 29 -5.91 -0.01 10.10
CA GLU A 29 -5.07 1.17 10.01
C GLU A 29 -4.28 1.39 11.31
N ASN A 30 -4.96 1.45 12.45
CA ASN A 30 -4.34 1.66 13.75
C ASN A 30 -3.32 0.58 14.09
N VAL A 31 -3.61 -0.68 13.73
CA VAL A 31 -2.69 -1.80 13.92
C VAL A 31 -1.41 -1.58 13.11
N LEU A 32 -1.52 -1.12 11.87
CA LEU A 32 -0.37 -0.81 11.03
C LEU A 32 0.48 0.32 11.61
N LEU A 33 -0.15 1.42 12.02
CA LEU A 33 0.54 2.58 12.59
C LEU A 33 1.31 2.19 13.85
N GLU A 34 0.72 1.37 14.72
CA GLU A 34 1.40 0.85 15.92
C GLU A 34 2.57 -0.10 15.56
N GLN A 35 2.43 -0.93 14.51
CA GLN A 35 3.53 -1.78 14.04
C GLN A 35 4.70 -0.95 13.49
N PHE A 36 4.43 0.14 12.77
CA PHE A 36 5.47 1.08 12.31
C PHE A 36 6.14 1.79 13.48
N LYS A 37 5.36 2.27 14.45
CA LYS A 37 5.90 2.90 15.66
C LYS A 37 6.84 1.96 16.42
N LYS A 38 6.48 0.67 16.54
CA LYS A 38 7.33 -0.36 17.17
C LYS A 38 8.57 -0.73 16.36
N SER A 39 8.60 -0.49 15.06
CA SER A 39 9.73 -0.86 14.19
C SER A 39 10.98 0.00 14.40
N GLY A 40 10.85 1.15 15.06
CA GLY A 40 11.94 2.13 15.21
C GLY A 40 12.17 3.01 13.97
N LEU A 41 11.39 2.83 12.91
CA LEU A 41 11.37 3.74 11.75
C LEU A 41 10.56 4.99 12.07
N GLU A 42 11.03 6.14 11.59
CA GLU A 42 10.32 7.42 11.63
C GLU A 42 9.47 7.55 10.36
N MET A 43 8.14 7.69 10.49
CA MET A 43 7.28 8.02 9.35
C MET A 43 7.36 9.54 9.10
N ILE A 44 7.95 9.92 7.97
CA ILE A 44 8.20 11.33 7.61
C ILE A 44 7.10 11.88 6.71
N GLU A 45 6.53 11.02 5.87
CA GLU A 45 5.47 11.40 4.93
C GLU A 45 4.48 10.25 4.82
N GLN A 46 3.19 10.59 4.82
CA GLN A 46 2.08 9.70 4.56
C GLN A 46 1.10 10.46 3.68
N VAL A 47 0.80 9.92 2.51
CA VAL A 47 -0.11 10.53 1.53
C VAL A 47 -1.13 9.49 1.10
N ASP A 48 -2.41 9.85 1.21
CA ASP A 48 -3.49 9.10 0.58
C ASP A 48 -3.45 9.34 -0.93
N ILE A 49 -3.26 8.26 -1.69
CA ILE A 49 -3.19 8.26 -3.16
C ILE A 49 -4.36 7.48 -3.78
N THR A 50 -5.44 7.23 -3.00
CA THR A 50 -6.61 6.45 -3.44
C THR A 50 -7.26 7.02 -4.68
N GLU A 51 -7.37 8.35 -4.77
CA GLU A 51 -7.91 9.02 -5.96
C GLU A 51 -7.03 8.79 -7.19
N ASN A 52 -5.70 8.92 -7.04
CA ASN A 52 -4.75 8.68 -8.12
C ASN A 52 -4.84 7.24 -8.62
N VAL A 53 -4.95 6.26 -7.70
CA VAL A 53 -5.08 4.84 -8.05
C VAL A 53 -6.41 4.60 -8.75
N THR A 54 -7.52 5.10 -8.22
CA THR A 54 -8.86 4.91 -8.80
C THR A 54 -8.96 5.52 -10.19
N LEU A 55 -8.35 6.69 -10.40
CA LEU A 55 -8.25 7.31 -11.72
C LEU A 55 -7.43 6.47 -12.70
N ALA A 56 -6.27 5.96 -12.29
CA ALA A 56 -5.45 5.10 -13.14
C ALA A 56 -6.18 3.78 -13.51
N LEU A 57 -6.94 3.23 -12.58
CA LEU A 57 -7.76 2.03 -12.84
C LEU A 57 -8.87 2.32 -13.85
N SER A 58 -9.58 3.43 -13.72
CA SER A 58 -10.65 3.79 -14.66
C SER A 58 -10.12 4.04 -16.07
N GLN A 59 -8.99 4.77 -16.20
CA GLN A 59 -8.36 5.08 -17.48
C GLN A 59 -7.82 3.83 -18.21
N THR A 60 -7.39 2.81 -17.46
CA THR A 60 -6.82 1.58 -18.04
C THR A 60 -7.82 0.43 -18.16
N ARG A 61 -9.07 0.63 -17.74
CA ARG A 61 -10.09 -0.44 -17.67
C ARG A 61 -10.34 -1.08 -19.04
N ALA A 62 -10.65 -0.28 -20.06
CA ALA A 62 -11.03 -0.80 -21.38
C ALA A 62 -9.94 -1.68 -22.02
N SER A 63 -8.69 -1.21 -22.01
CA SER A 63 -7.56 -1.97 -22.57
C SER A 63 -7.25 -3.23 -21.77
N LYS A 64 -7.37 -3.19 -20.43
CA LYS A 64 -7.16 -4.36 -19.58
C LYS A 64 -8.27 -5.41 -19.75
N LEU A 65 -9.53 -5.00 -19.91
CA LEU A 65 -10.63 -5.94 -20.20
C LEU A 65 -10.42 -6.66 -21.54
N ILE A 66 -9.92 -5.96 -22.56
CA ILE A 66 -9.57 -6.59 -23.84
C ILE A 66 -8.45 -7.61 -23.65
N PHE A 67 -7.40 -7.25 -22.90
CA PHE A 67 -6.28 -8.15 -22.59
C PHE A 67 -6.72 -9.38 -21.80
N LEU A 68 -7.66 -9.23 -20.87
CA LEU A 68 -8.14 -10.32 -20.03
C LEU A 68 -8.83 -11.44 -20.80
N LYS A 69 -9.40 -11.16 -21.99
CA LYS A 69 -10.09 -12.14 -22.84
C LYS A 69 -9.21 -13.33 -23.27
N GLN A 70 -7.89 -13.23 -23.15
CA GLN A 70 -6.96 -14.32 -23.44
C GLN A 70 -6.84 -15.35 -22.30
N PHE A 71 -7.43 -15.09 -21.13
CA PHE A 71 -7.38 -15.95 -19.96
C PHE A 71 -8.72 -16.66 -19.70
N PRO A 72 -8.74 -17.71 -18.86
CA PRO A 72 -9.99 -18.35 -18.41
C PRO A 72 -10.98 -17.37 -17.75
N GLU A 73 -12.27 -17.61 -17.94
CA GLU A 73 -13.36 -16.73 -17.49
C GLU A 73 -13.34 -16.46 -15.98
N ASP A 74 -13.01 -17.46 -15.17
CA ASP A 74 -12.94 -17.32 -13.71
C ASP A 74 -11.86 -16.32 -13.28
N LEU A 75 -10.76 -16.21 -14.03
CA LEU A 75 -9.73 -15.21 -13.80
C LEU A 75 -10.17 -13.83 -14.26
N GLN A 76 -10.90 -13.74 -15.38
CA GLN A 76 -11.46 -12.48 -15.88
C GLN A 76 -12.39 -11.86 -14.84
N THR A 77 -13.37 -12.62 -14.34
CA THR A 77 -14.36 -12.14 -13.36
C THR A 77 -13.70 -11.62 -12.08
N LYS A 78 -12.64 -12.30 -11.58
CA LYS A 78 -11.90 -11.85 -10.39
C LYS A 78 -11.21 -10.50 -10.60
N PHE A 79 -10.57 -10.32 -11.76
CA PHE A 79 -9.92 -9.05 -12.10
C PHE A 79 -10.92 -7.93 -12.34
N GLU A 80 -12.05 -8.23 -12.98
CA GLU A 80 -13.15 -7.27 -13.18
C GLU A 80 -13.70 -6.75 -11.85
N ALA A 81 -14.00 -7.65 -10.92
CA ALA A 81 -14.47 -7.28 -9.58
C ALA A 81 -13.47 -6.40 -8.83
N TRP A 82 -12.17 -6.55 -9.10
CA TRP A 82 -11.14 -5.72 -8.47
C TRP A 82 -11.10 -4.28 -9.02
N PHE A 83 -11.34 -4.06 -10.32
CA PHE A 83 -11.43 -2.71 -10.87
C PHE A 83 -12.55 -1.88 -10.24
N ASP A 84 -13.66 -2.54 -9.93
CA ASP A 84 -14.86 -1.94 -9.36
C ASP A 84 -14.95 -2.13 -7.85
N ASN A 85 -13.83 -2.41 -7.17
CA ASN A 85 -13.79 -2.69 -5.75
C ASN A 85 -14.53 -1.60 -4.94
N PRO A 86 -15.68 -1.94 -4.31
CA PRO A 86 -16.52 -0.96 -3.64
C PRO A 86 -15.83 -0.37 -2.41
N SER A 87 -14.94 -1.10 -1.75
CA SER A 87 -14.23 -0.63 -0.56
C SER A 87 -13.38 0.62 -0.82
N LEU A 88 -12.85 0.78 -2.04
CA LEU A 88 -12.12 1.99 -2.46
C LEU A 88 -13.05 3.21 -2.62
N LYS A 89 -14.32 2.98 -2.96
CA LYS A 89 -15.33 4.04 -3.15
C LYS A 89 -16.00 4.43 -1.83
N THR A 90 -16.13 3.49 -0.90
CA THR A 90 -16.79 3.70 0.40
C THR A 90 -15.83 4.10 1.52
N GLY A 91 -14.52 4.17 1.24
CA GLY A 91 -13.50 4.50 2.24
C GLY A 91 -13.17 3.36 3.22
N HIS A 92 -13.69 2.15 2.99
CA HIS A 92 -13.33 0.97 3.77
C HIS A 92 -11.92 0.46 3.42
N ALA A 93 -11.42 0.85 2.26
CA ALA A 93 -10.04 0.64 1.87
C ALA A 93 -9.46 1.86 1.16
N PHE A 94 -8.15 2.02 1.27
CA PHE A 94 -7.41 3.14 0.70
C PHE A 94 -6.00 2.71 0.28
N TYR A 95 -5.33 3.54 -0.51
CA TYR A 95 -3.91 3.39 -0.81
C TYR A 95 -3.11 4.49 -0.14
N TRP A 96 -2.13 4.09 0.67
CA TRP A 96 -1.14 5.03 1.16
C TRP A 96 0.15 4.91 0.39
N ARG A 97 0.79 6.05 0.21
CA ARG A 97 2.22 6.16 -0.10
C ARG A 97 2.90 6.79 1.10
N CYS A 98 3.89 6.10 1.65
CA CYS A 98 4.61 6.57 2.81
C CYS A 98 6.12 6.59 2.57
N LYS A 99 6.77 7.53 3.27
CA LYS A 99 8.22 7.64 3.37
C LYS A 99 8.61 7.52 4.82
N CYS A 100 9.39 6.50 5.13
CA CYS A 100 9.95 6.25 6.44
C CYS A 100 11.47 6.43 6.41
N ARG A 101 12.08 6.73 7.56
CA ARG A 101 13.53 6.86 7.71
C ARG A 101 14.00 6.09 8.93
N LYS A 102 15.17 5.44 8.81
CA LYS A 102 15.90 4.95 9.98
C LYS A 102 16.61 6.12 10.66
N PRO A 103 16.41 6.36 11.98
CA PRO A 103 17.08 7.42 12.69
C PRO A 103 18.61 7.43 12.50
N LEU A 104 19.23 8.61 12.55
CA LEU A 104 20.68 8.76 12.45
C LEU A 104 21.43 8.23 13.68
N LYS A 105 20.79 8.29 14.86
CA LYS A 105 21.27 7.72 16.11
C LYS A 105 20.22 6.75 16.64
N PRO A 106 20.59 5.60 17.21
CA PRO A 106 19.62 4.77 17.93
C PRO A 106 18.94 5.61 19.01
N SER A 107 17.62 5.51 19.12
CA SER A 107 16.86 6.08 20.23
C SER A 107 17.43 5.50 21.53
N LEU A 108 17.97 6.36 22.41
CA LEU A 108 18.43 5.99 23.75
C LEU A 108 17.24 5.55 24.63
#